data_AF-A0A7K8UUS4-F1
#
_entry.id   AF-A0A7K8UUS4-F1
#
_cell.length_a   1.000
_cell.length_b   1.000
_cell.length_c   1.000
_cell.angle_alpha   90.00
_cell.angle_beta   90.00
_cell.angle_gamma   90.00
#
_symmetry.space_group_name_H-M   'P 1'
#
loop_
_entity.id
_entity.type
_entity.pdbx_description
1 polymer ?
#
loop_
_entity_poly.entity_id
_entity_poly.type
_entity_poly.pdbx_seq_one_letter_code
_entity_poly.pdbx_strand_id
1 'polypeptide(L)' 'HRKEKPFPCTTCGKRFAWRLNLVKHQRTHTGERPYTCSEYEHCGKVFTWESSLSRHRWTHMGETPFKCQDCGKSF' A
#
# COMPACT_ATOMS: atom_id res chain seq x y z
N HIS A 1 -18.46 -22.63 -0.09
CA HIS A 1 -16.99 -22.73 0.03
C HIS A 1 -16.50 -22.05 1.30
N ARG A 2 -16.13 -22.84 2.33
CA ARG A 2 -15.46 -22.35 3.54
C ARG A 2 -14.09 -21.82 3.13
N LYS A 3 -13.87 -20.51 3.21
CA LYS A 3 -12.55 -19.91 2.96
C LYS A 3 -11.67 -20.24 4.16
N GLU A 4 -11.02 -21.40 4.13
CA GLU A 4 -10.05 -21.76 5.13
C GLU A 4 -8.94 -20.69 5.16
N LYS A 5 -8.56 -20.29 6.37
CA LYS A 5 -7.50 -19.30 6.61
C LYS A 5 -6.39 -19.97 7.40
N PRO A 6 -5.55 -20.79 6.75
CA PRO A 6 -4.59 -21.64 7.44
C PRO A 6 -3.40 -20.84 8.01
N PHE A 7 -3.22 -19.56 7.61
CA PHE A 7 -2.07 -18.75 8.00
C PHE A 7 -2.42 -17.76 9.12
N PRO A 8 -2.18 -18.09 10.41
CA PRO A 8 -2.35 -17.16 11.52
C PRO A 8 -1.16 -16.19 11.64
N CYS A 9 -1.44 -14.95 12.00
CA CYS A 9 -0.43 -14.01 12.48
C CYS A 9 -0.05 -14.37 13.91
N THR A 10 1.25 -14.55 14.16
CA THR A 10 1.77 -14.86 15.50
C THR A 10 1.68 -13.68 16.46
N THR A 11 1.66 -12.44 15.94
CA THR A 11 1.60 -11.23 16.77
C THR A 11 0.19 -10.91 17.28
N CYS A 12 -0.85 -11.09 16.45
CA CYS A 12 -2.22 -10.68 16.80
C CYS A 12 -3.29 -11.75 16.57
N GLY A 13 -2.92 -12.97 16.18
CA GLY A 13 -3.85 -14.09 15.95
C GLY A 13 -4.70 -14.00 14.68
N LYS A 14 -4.67 -12.87 13.94
CA LYS A 14 -5.47 -12.70 12.72
C LYS A 14 -5.09 -13.71 11.65
N ARG A 15 -6.10 -14.33 11.03
CA ARG A 15 -5.89 -15.42 10.05
C ARG A 15 -6.05 -14.95 8.61
N PHE A 16 -5.25 -15.52 7.72
CA PHE A 16 -5.22 -15.22 6.28
C PHE A 16 -5.36 -16.49 5.44
N ALA A 17 -6.01 -16.36 4.28
CA ALA A 17 -6.17 -17.44 3.31
C ALA A 17 -4.87 -17.72 2.53
N TRP A 18 -4.01 -16.72 2.38
CA TRP A 18 -2.79 -16.78 1.59
C TRP A 18 -1.59 -16.34 2.41
N ARG A 19 -0.46 -17.04 2.30
CA ARG A 19 0.80 -16.70 2.97
C ARG A 19 1.26 -15.28 2.62
N LEU A 20 1.14 -14.88 1.35
CA LEU A 20 1.47 -13.52 0.90
C LEU A 20 0.71 -12.44 1.69
N ASN A 21 -0.58 -12.68 1.97
CA ASN A 21 -1.38 -11.72 2.72
C ASN A 21 -1.00 -11.67 4.20
N LEU A 22 -0.57 -12.79 4.78
CA LEU A 22 0.01 -12.82 6.12
C LEU A 22 1.33 -12.02 6.17
N VAL A 23 2.24 -12.26 5.23
CA VAL A 23 3.53 -11.53 5.16
C VAL A 23 3.31 -10.03 4.99
N LYS A 24 2.38 -9.64 4.09
CA LYS A 24 1.97 -8.24 3.98
C LYS A 24 1.43 -7.73 5.32
N HIS A 25 0.50 -8.44 5.94
CA HIS A 25 -0.02 -8.02 7.23
C HIS A 25 1.07 -7.86 8.31
N GLN A 26 2.10 -8.70 8.34
CA GLN A 26 3.18 -8.57 9.32
C GLN A 26 3.91 -7.23 9.24
N ARG A 27 3.98 -6.60 8.06
CA ARG A 27 4.55 -5.25 7.91
C ARG A 27 3.80 -4.18 8.73
N THR A 28 2.53 -4.41 9.05
CA THR A 28 1.76 -3.48 9.91
C THR A 28 2.18 -3.54 11.37
N HIS A 29 2.83 -4.63 11.79
CA HIS A 29 3.36 -4.78 13.15
C HIS A 29 4.80 -4.30 13.25
N THR A 30 5.63 -4.61 12.25
CA THR A 30 7.05 -4.23 12.25
C THR A 30 7.28 -2.76 11.90
N GLY A 31 6.30 -2.12 11.25
CA GLY A 31 6.48 -0.76 10.74
C GLY A 31 7.43 -0.68 9.55
N GLU A 32 7.74 -1.82 8.90
CA GLU A 32 8.62 -1.86 7.73
C GLU A 32 8.04 -1.00 6.60
N ARG A 33 8.86 -0.09 6.06
CA ARG A 33 8.49 0.83 4.98
C ARG A 33 9.53 0.75 3.85
N PRO A 34 9.54 -0.34 3.07
CA PRO A 34 10.61 -0.61 2.13
C PRO A 34 10.56 0.26 0.86
N TYR A 35 9.48 1.02 0.65
CA TYR A 35 9.29 1.81 -0.56
C TYR A 35 9.60 3.28 -0.29
N THR A 36 10.72 3.78 -0.81
CA THR A 36 11.15 5.17 -0.65
C THR A 36 10.87 5.96 -1.91
N CYS A 37 10.40 7.20 -1.76
CA CYS A 37 10.34 8.17 -2.84
C CYS A 37 11.74 8.78 -3.03
N SER A 38 12.53 8.14 -3.90
CA SER A 38 13.88 8.60 -4.27
C SER A 38 13.89 9.41 -5.56
N GLU A 39 12.76 9.52 -6.26
CA GLU A 39 12.68 10.29 -7.52
C GLU A 39 12.77 11.80 -7.28
N TYR A 40 12.44 12.26 -6.08
CA TYR A 40 12.39 13.68 -5.72
C TYR A 40 13.30 13.92 -4.51
N GLU A 41 14.43 14.61 -4.75
CA GLU A 41 15.51 14.84 -3.79
C GLU A 41 15.05 15.42 -2.45
N HIS A 42 14.05 16.30 -2.46
CA HIS A 42 13.53 16.95 -1.24
C HIS A 42 12.40 16.17 -0.55
N CYS A 43 12.02 14.98 -1.04
CA CYS A 43 10.90 14.23 -0.50
C CYS A 43 11.34 13.18 0.53
N GLY A 44 12.12 12.18 0.11
CA GLY A 44 12.61 11.09 0.97
C GLY A 44 11.51 10.29 1.70
N LYS A 45 10.23 10.46 1.35
CA LYS A 45 9.11 9.82 2.06
C LYS A 45 9.12 8.31 1.83
N VAL A 46 8.90 7.55 2.91
CA VAL A 46 8.87 6.09 2.90
C VAL A 46 7.45 5.54 3.07
N PHE A 47 7.15 4.39 2.48
CA PHE A 47 5.83 3.77 2.45
C PHE A 47 5.92 2.27 2.70
N THR A 48 4.88 1.71 3.33
CA THR A 48 4.74 0.27 3.54
C THR A 48 4.34 -0.48 2.26
N TRP A 49 3.66 0.22 1.35
CA TRP A 49 3.11 -0.35 0.12
C TRP A 49 3.54 0.43 -1.12
N GLU A 50 3.86 -0.29 -2.19
CA GLU A 50 4.16 0.28 -3.50
C GLU A 50 3.01 1.14 -4.02
N SER A 51 1.77 0.67 -3.91
CA SER A 51 0.59 1.45 -4.33
C SER A 51 0.46 2.78 -3.58
N SER A 52 0.94 2.85 -2.33
CA SER A 52 0.97 4.10 -1.56
C SER A 52 2.07 5.04 -2.05
N LEU A 53 3.25 4.52 -2.41
CA LEU A 53 4.31 5.29 -3.06
C LEU A 53 3.86 5.80 -4.43
N SER A 54 3.29 4.94 -5.28
CA SER A 54 2.77 5.32 -6.60
C SER A 54 1.73 6.43 -6.50
N ARG A 55 0.80 6.31 -5.54
CA ARG A 55 -0.17 7.39 -5.29
C ARG A 55 0.48 8.68 -4.80
N HIS A 56 1.50 8.57 -3.96
CA HIS A 56 2.24 9.73 -3.50
C HIS A 56 2.99 10.43 -4.65
N ARG A 57 3.56 9.70 -5.61
CA ARG A 57 4.25 10.31 -6.76
C ARG A 57 3.35 11.27 -7.55
N TRP A 58 2.05 10.98 -7.66
CA TRP A 58 1.08 11.89 -8.28
C TRP A 58 0.99 13.27 -7.61
N THR A 59 1.25 13.35 -6.29
CA THR A 59 1.29 14.63 -5.57
C THR A 59 2.46 15.52 -5.99
N HIS A 60 3.52 14.95 -6.57
CA HIS A 60 4.63 15.71 -7.14
C HIS A 60 4.36 16.16 -8.57
N MET A 61 3.63 15.37 -9.36
CA MET A 61 3.31 15.69 -10.75
C MET A 61 2.12 16.67 -10.86
N GLY A 62 1.33 16.82 -9.80
CA GLY A 62 0.07 17.56 -9.86
C GLY A 62 -0.99 16.87 -10.72
N GLU A 63 -0.75 15.61 -11.08
CA GLU A 63 -1.65 14.80 -11.89
C GLU A 63 -2.52 13.93 -11.00
N THR A 64 -3.74 13.66 -11.43
CA THR A 64 -4.64 12.68 -10.79
C THR A 64 -5.00 11.62 -11.83
N PRO A 65 -4.80 10.33 -11.56
CA PRO A 65 -5.08 9.28 -12.53
C PRO A 65 -6.58 9.11 -12.80
N PHE A 66 -7.45 9.55 -11.88
CA PHE A 66 -8.89 9.38 -12.01
C PHE A 66 -9.53 10.72 -12.36
N LYS A 67 -9.73 10.95 -13.66
CA LYS A 67 -10.52 12.08 -14.15
C LYS A 67 -11.90 11.59 -14.57
N CYS A 68 -12.94 12.16 -14.00
CA CYS A 68 -14.30 11.95 -14.47
C CYS A 68 -14.49 12.66 -15.81
N GLN A 69 -14.86 11.91 -16.84
CA GLN A 69 -15.05 12.45 -18.18
C GLN A 69 -16.33 13.29 -18.32
N ASP A 70 -17.38 12.97 -17.54
CA ASP A 70 -18.66 13.69 -17.54
C ASP A 70 -18.58 15.07 -16.87
N CYS A 71 -17.88 15.19 -15.74
CA CYS A 71 -17.83 16.44 -14.97
C CYS A 71 -16.45 17.10 -14.92
N GLY A 72 -15.43 16.50 -15.53
CA GLY A 72 -14.06 17.03 -15.58
C GLY A 72 -13.29 16.99 -14.25
N LYS A 73 -13.92 16.52 -13.16
CA LYS A 73 -13.30 16.46 -11.83
C LYS A 73 -12.24 15.38 -11.73
N SER A 74 -11.18 15.72 -11.01
CA SER A 74 -9.99 14.91 -10.78
C SER A 74 -9.98 14.39 -9.34
N PHE A 75 -9.67 13.10 -9.15
CA PHE A 75 -9.71 12.37 -7.88
C PHE A 75 -8.42 11.57 -7.61
#